data_AF-A0A922XG15-F1
#
_entry.id   AF-A0A922XG15-F1
#
_cell.length_a   1.000
_cell.length_b   1.000
_cell.length_c   1.000
_cell.angle_alpha   90.00
_cell.angle_beta   90.00
_cell.angle_gamma   90.00
#
_symmetry.space_group_name_H-M   'P 1'
#
loop_
_entity.id
_entity.type
_entity.pdbx_description
1 polymer ?
#
loop_
_entity_poly.entity_id
_entity_poly.type
_entity_poly.pdbx_seq_one_letter_code
_entity_poly.pdbx_strand_id
1 'polypeptide(L)'
;MKFFLQVGDHPSGSLAVRFLSTAVVLSIHLSLFAGLAAARPWSDKSGKYELDADLISFDDEFVILRRADKELAALAIAQLSDDDRKYLESQEAKDAKTKSFSASQEWTLRGGQTVKGKVVDFADRDVTIDRRRGRIFVNDRLMNNLPEFYRNLIPQIVAQEKKLPLTDGRALRRWLIDQGDQPQTFHVQGVVIEDEKGDEFAVPFFLFSDADLKLLQPGWNEWLAAHDKRDYESEDDQGFFLRSLAAARQQDAELQREIALMQLTMQTIQAGVTSLWEVTLYPTAGQGGPPLWVVVTGRDSNQATFAAMEQNPGYVAGPVRRVSRRGR
;
A
#
# COMPACT_ATOMS: atom_id res chain seq x y z
N MET A 1 -63.71 42.09 15.11
CA MET A 1 -62.91 41.10 15.87
C MET A 1 -63.87 40.10 16.51
N LYS A 2 -64.13 38.99 15.82
CA LYS A 2 -64.93 37.84 16.28
C LYS A 2 -64.67 36.68 15.30
N PHE A 3 -64.41 35.52 15.91
CA PHE A 3 -64.29 34.18 15.37
C PHE A 3 -65.42 33.80 14.38
N PHE A 4 -65.18 32.89 13.43
CA PHE A 4 -65.66 31.50 13.51
C PHE A 4 -65.32 30.66 12.26
N LEU A 5 -65.16 29.36 12.51
CA LEU A 5 -65.03 28.23 11.60
C LEU A 5 -66.26 27.99 10.72
N GLN A 6 -66.08 27.37 9.55
CA GLN A 6 -66.86 26.23 8.97
C GLN A 6 -66.42 26.03 7.51
N VAL A 7 -65.78 24.92 7.13
CA VAL A 7 -66.36 23.60 6.80
C VAL A 7 -67.51 23.69 5.80
N GLY A 8 -67.23 23.22 4.58
CA GLY A 8 -68.20 22.89 3.54
C GLY A 8 -67.57 21.86 2.63
N ASP A 9 -67.83 20.59 2.96
CA ASP A 9 -67.48 19.44 2.14
C ASP A 9 -68.69 19.07 1.24
N HIS A 10 -68.41 18.22 0.25
CA HIS A 10 -69.35 17.31 -0.44
C HIS A 10 -69.92 17.63 -1.84
N PRO A 11 -70.17 16.55 -2.64
CA PRO A 11 -69.56 16.34 -3.96
C PRO A 11 -70.63 16.11 -5.05
N SER A 12 -70.25 15.80 -6.30
CA SER A 12 -71.03 14.96 -7.23
C SER A 12 -70.35 14.73 -8.59
N GLY A 13 -70.35 13.47 -9.06
CA GLY A 13 -70.33 13.08 -10.47
C GLY A 13 -69.07 12.36 -10.97
N SER A 14 -68.92 11.04 -10.76
CA SER A 14 -69.36 9.96 -11.68
C SER A 14 -68.49 9.83 -12.95
N LEU A 15 -67.48 8.95 -12.92
CA LEU A 15 -67.46 7.59 -13.50
C LEU A 15 -67.32 7.52 -15.03
N ALA A 16 -66.12 7.10 -15.47
CA ALA A 16 -65.96 6.23 -16.64
C ALA A 16 -64.67 5.39 -16.48
N VAL A 17 -64.87 4.14 -16.07
CA VAL A 17 -63.90 3.05 -16.13
C VAL A 17 -63.85 2.53 -17.56
N ARG A 18 -62.67 2.40 -18.18
CA ARG A 18 -62.29 1.25 -19.03
C ARG A 18 -60.77 1.05 -19.06
N PHE A 19 -60.38 -0.18 -18.73
CA PHE A 19 -59.06 -0.79 -18.84
C PHE A 19 -58.64 -0.99 -20.31
N LEU A 20 -57.35 -0.83 -20.62
CA LEU A 20 -56.49 -1.90 -21.18
C LEU A 20 -55.04 -1.45 -21.36
N SER A 21 -54.16 -2.37 -21.00
CA SER A 21 -52.71 -2.32 -20.89
C SER A 21 -51.97 -2.14 -22.22
N THR A 22 -50.82 -1.46 -22.20
CA THR A 22 -49.60 -1.85 -22.93
C THR A 22 -48.38 -1.11 -22.36
N ALA A 23 -47.34 -1.88 -22.07
CA ALA A 23 -46.08 -1.45 -21.47
C ALA A 23 -45.05 -1.04 -22.54
N VAL A 24 -44.26 0.00 -22.30
CA VAL A 24 -42.85 0.11 -22.73
C VAL A 24 -42.07 0.90 -21.67
N VAL A 25 -40.98 0.29 -21.23
CA VAL A 25 -39.94 0.76 -20.29
C VAL A 25 -38.85 1.51 -21.10
N LEU A 26 -38.29 2.62 -20.62
CA LEU A 26 -36.82 2.78 -20.56
C LEU A 26 -36.34 3.98 -19.71
N SER A 27 -35.40 3.63 -18.85
CA SER A 27 -34.73 4.37 -17.78
C SER A 27 -33.78 5.47 -18.25
N ILE A 28 -33.74 6.59 -17.51
CA ILE A 28 -32.52 7.41 -17.35
C ILE A 28 -32.37 7.73 -15.85
N HIS A 29 -31.66 6.85 -15.14
CA HIS A 29 -30.95 7.21 -13.92
C HIS A 29 -29.48 7.30 -14.31
N LEU A 30 -29.03 8.50 -14.65
CA LEU A 30 -27.62 8.79 -14.81
C LEU A 30 -27.04 9.03 -13.40
N SER A 31 -26.82 7.94 -12.68
CA SER A 31 -26.06 7.95 -11.45
C SER A 31 -24.61 8.24 -11.80
N LEU A 32 -24.17 9.49 -11.61
CA LEU A 32 -22.75 9.83 -11.50
C LEU A 32 -22.22 9.24 -10.19
N PHE A 33 -21.82 7.97 -10.23
CA PHE A 33 -20.87 7.44 -9.26
C PHE A 33 -19.47 7.75 -9.79
N ALA A 34 -18.85 8.80 -9.24
CA ALA A 34 -17.40 8.96 -9.31
C ALA A 34 -16.77 7.85 -8.48
N GLY A 35 -16.64 6.67 -9.08
CA GLY A 35 -16.08 5.49 -8.45
C GLY A 35 -14.58 5.64 -8.28
N LEU A 36 -14.09 5.44 -7.06
CA LEU A 36 -12.82 4.71 -6.89
C LEU A 36 -12.91 3.47 -7.77
N ALA A 37 -11.84 3.11 -8.50
CA ALA A 37 -11.81 1.91 -9.35
C ALA A 37 -12.33 0.72 -8.53
N ALA A 38 -13.58 0.36 -8.78
CA ALA A 38 -14.32 -0.53 -7.91
C ALA A 38 -13.79 -1.95 -8.12
N ALA A 39 -13.75 -2.74 -7.05
CA ALA A 39 -13.42 -4.16 -7.09
C ALA A 39 -13.98 -4.80 -8.36
N ARG A 40 -13.07 -5.29 -9.20
CA ARG A 40 -13.40 -5.92 -10.48
C ARG A 40 -12.70 -7.27 -10.58
N PRO A 41 -13.22 -8.19 -11.41
CA PRO A 41 -12.50 -9.40 -11.73
C PRO A 41 -11.26 -9.06 -12.58
N TRP A 42 -10.14 -9.64 -12.17
CA TRP A 42 -8.87 -9.69 -12.89
C TRP A 42 -8.61 -11.14 -13.28
N SER A 43 -8.17 -11.36 -14.50
CA SER A 43 -7.93 -12.69 -15.03
C SER A 43 -6.47 -12.86 -15.45
N ASP A 44 -5.97 -14.08 -15.33
CA ASP A 44 -4.67 -14.43 -15.90
C ASP A 44 -4.73 -14.57 -17.42
N LYS A 45 -3.56 -14.66 -18.08
CA LYS A 45 -3.44 -14.87 -19.53
C LYS A 45 -4.23 -16.08 -20.03
N SER A 46 -4.42 -17.11 -19.19
CA SER A 46 -5.18 -18.30 -19.58
C SER A 46 -6.70 -18.17 -19.41
N GLY A 47 -7.17 -17.16 -18.68
CA GLY A 47 -8.58 -16.97 -18.33
C GLY A 47 -9.14 -18.06 -17.42
N LYS A 48 -8.27 -18.82 -16.74
CA LYS A 48 -8.67 -19.91 -15.83
C LYS A 48 -8.66 -19.49 -14.37
N TYR A 49 -7.88 -18.45 -14.08
CA TYR A 49 -7.76 -17.88 -12.75
C TYR A 49 -8.34 -16.49 -12.80
N GLU A 50 -9.26 -16.23 -11.88
CA GLU A 50 -9.89 -14.94 -11.68
C GLU A 50 -9.70 -14.50 -10.24
N LEU A 51 -9.54 -13.20 -10.06
CA LEU A 51 -9.31 -12.56 -8.78
C LEU A 51 -10.15 -11.29 -8.72
N ASP A 52 -11.09 -11.23 -7.79
CA ASP A 52 -11.81 -9.99 -7.50
C ASP A 52 -10.95 -9.09 -6.62
N ALA A 53 -10.57 -7.92 -7.17
CA ALA A 53 -9.71 -6.98 -6.47
C ALA A 53 -9.86 -5.53 -6.96
N ASP A 54 -9.57 -4.60 -6.05
CA ASP A 54 -9.39 -3.18 -6.34
C ASP A 54 -8.01 -2.94 -6.97
N LEU A 55 -7.93 -2.05 -7.96
CA LEU A 55 -6.65 -1.56 -8.45
C LEU A 55 -6.04 -0.57 -7.44
N ILE A 56 -4.84 -0.85 -6.95
CA ILE A 56 -4.09 0.08 -6.11
C ILE A 56 -3.17 0.94 -6.97
N SER A 57 -2.31 0.29 -7.76
CA SER A 57 -1.36 0.93 -8.66
C SER A 57 -0.82 -0.07 -9.68
N PHE A 58 -0.05 0.42 -10.64
CA PHE A 58 0.70 -0.38 -11.62
C PHE A 58 1.83 0.45 -12.21
N ASP A 59 2.87 -0.19 -12.73
CA ASP A 59 3.90 0.41 -13.58
C ASP A 59 3.95 -0.32 -14.94
N ASP A 60 5.12 -0.42 -15.56
CA ASP A 60 5.28 -1.10 -16.84
C ASP A 60 5.41 -2.62 -16.69
N GLU A 61 5.79 -3.12 -15.50
CA GLU A 61 6.02 -4.55 -15.24
C GLU A 61 4.97 -5.17 -14.32
N PHE A 62 4.54 -4.46 -13.28
CA PHE A 62 3.71 -4.98 -12.20
C PHE A 62 2.39 -4.22 -12.07
N VAL A 63 1.34 -4.96 -11.69
CA VAL A 63 0.09 -4.43 -11.17
C VAL A 63 -0.03 -4.80 -9.69
N ILE A 64 -0.46 -3.85 -8.86
CA ILE A 64 -0.75 -4.05 -7.44
C ILE A 64 -2.26 -4.00 -7.24
N LEU A 65 -2.80 -5.10 -6.75
CA LEU A 65 -4.21 -5.33 -6.54
C LEU A 65 -4.50 -5.53 -5.05
N ARG A 66 -5.66 -5.09 -4.58
CA ARG A 66 -6.14 -5.36 -3.22
C ARG A 66 -7.41 -6.19 -3.26
N ARG A 67 -7.38 -7.33 -2.61
CA ARG A 67 -8.51 -8.25 -2.50
C ARG A 67 -9.52 -7.78 -1.46
N ALA A 68 -10.70 -8.41 -1.44
CA ALA A 68 -11.76 -8.08 -0.49
C ALA A 68 -11.36 -8.31 0.99
N ASP A 69 -10.47 -9.28 1.23
CA ASP A 69 -9.84 -9.57 2.53
C ASP A 69 -8.71 -8.59 2.88
N LYS A 70 -8.54 -7.51 2.11
CA LYS A 70 -7.53 -6.46 2.31
C LYS A 70 -6.10 -6.89 2.03
N GLU A 71 -5.88 -8.11 1.57
CA GLU A 71 -4.56 -8.55 1.12
C GLU A 71 -4.15 -7.86 -0.18
N LEU A 72 -2.85 -7.56 -0.27
CA LEU A 72 -2.25 -7.01 -1.48
C LEU A 72 -1.58 -8.12 -2.30
N ALA A 73 -1.83 -8.12 -3.59
CA ALA A 73 -1.20 -9.00 -4.56
C ALA A 73 -0.50 -8.17 -5.64
N ALA A 74 0.78 -8.44 -5.87
CA ALA A 74 1.47 -7.95 -7.04
C ALA A 74 1.51 -9.04 -8.11
N LEU A 75 1.17 -8.67 -9.33
CA LEU A 75 1.19 -9.58 -10.47
C LEU A 75 1.97 -8.92 -11.60
N ALA A 76 2.82 -9.68 -12.28
CA ALA A 76 3.42 -9.21 -13.51
C ALA A 76 2.33 -8.98 -14.56
N ILE A 77 2.30 -7.82 -15.20
CA ILE A 77 1.35 -7.41 -16.24
C ILE A 77 1.36 -8.41 -17.41
N ALA A 78 2.52 -8.99 -17.70
CA ALA A 78 2.68 -10.05 -18.70
C ALA A 78 1.86 -11.33 -18.39
N GLN A 79 1.46 -11.55 -17.13
CA GLN A 79 0.62 -12.67 -16.72
C GLN A 79 -0.87 -12.37 -16.75
N LEU A 80 -1.27 -11.11 -16.94
CA LEU A 80 -2.69 -10.73 -17.03
C LEU A 80 -3.31 -11.15 -18.36
N SER A 81 -4.64 -11.16 -18.41
CA SER A 81 -5.40 -11.28 -19.65
C SER A 81 -5.17 -10.09 -20.58
N ASP A 82 -5.49 -10.24 -21.86
CA ASP A 82 -5.41 -9.12 -22.83
C ASP A 82 -6.38 -7.99 -22.46
N ASP A 83 -7.54 -8.31 -21.88
CA ASP A 83 -8.56 -7.34 -21.52
C ASP A 83 -8.14 -6.54 -20.28
N ASP A 84 -7.49 -7.19 -19.30
CA ASP A 84 -6.94 -6.51 -18.13
C ASP A 84 -5.76 -5.62 -18.48
N ARG A 85 -4.89 -6.07 -19.40
CA ARG A 85 -3.82 -5.20 -19.94
C ARG A 85 -4.38 -3.95 -20.61
N LYS A 86 -5.40 -4.09 -21.45
CA LYS A 86 -6.07 -2.93 -22.08
C LYS A 86 -6.73 -2.01 -21.06
N TYR A 87 -7.27 -2.57 -19.97
CA TYR A 87 -7.82 -1.76 -18.91
C TYR A 87 -6.75 -0.88 -18.23
N LEU A 88 -5.54 -1.40 -18.00
CA LEU A 88 -4.44 -0.60 -17.44
C LEU A 88 -4.07 0.60 -18.34
N GLU A 89 -4.33 0.52 -19.63
CA GLU A 89 -4.14 1.63 -20.58
C GLU A 89 -5.26 2.68 -20.54
N SER A 90 -6.41 2.35 -19.92
CA SER A 90 -7.58 3.23 -19.84
C SER A 90 -7.32 4.47 -18.97
N GLN A 91 -8.08 5.53 -19.22
CA GLN A 91 -8.01 6.75 -18.40
C GLN A 91 -8.42 6.48 -16.95
N GLU A 92 -9.41 5.61 -16.74
CA GLU A 92 -9.89 5.23 -15.41
C GLU A 92 -8.76 4.61 -14.56
N ALA A 93 -8.01 3.66 -15.12
CA ALA A 93 -6.89 3.03 -14.43
C ALA A 93 -5.76 4.03 -14.15
N LYS A 94 -5.44 4.89 -15.12
CA LYS A 94 -4.41 5.95 -14.97
C LYS A 94 -4.79 6.98 -13.91
N ASP A 95 -6.06 7.37 -13.84
CA ASP A 95 -6.59 8.27 -12.83
C ASP A 95 -6.56 7.62 -11.44
N ALA A 96 -6.91 6.34 -11.34
CA ALA A 96 -6.82 5.57 -10.10
C ALA A 96 -5.36 5.50 -9.59
N LYS A 97 -4.40 5.15 -10.47
CA LYS A 97 -2.96 5.16 -10.17
C LYS A 97 -2.51 6.52 -9.66
N THR A 98 -2.85 7.59 -10.40
CA THR A 98 -2.44 8.96 -10.05
C THR A 98 -3.01 9.39 -8.71
N LYS A 99 -4.29 9.08 -8.44
CA LYS A 99 -4.95 9.40 -7.18
C LYS A 99 -4.32 8.66 -6.00
N SER A 100 -3.98 7.39 -6.18
CA SER A 100 -3.33 6.58 -5.14
C SER A 100 -1.93 7.11 -4.78
N PHE A 101 -1.12 7.50 -5.77
CA PHE A 101 0.27 7.93 -5.55
C PHE A 101 0.42 9.41 -5.17
N SER A 102 -0.52 10.27 -5.58
CA SER A 102 -0.46 11.70 -5.28
C SER A 102 -0.92 12.06 -3.86
N ALA A 103 -1.56 11.13 -3.16
CA ALA A 103 -2.12 11.37 -1.85
C ALA A 103 -1.02 11.39 -0.77
N SER A 104 -0.97 12.48 0.02
CA SER A 104 -0.06 12.57 1.17
C SER A 104 -0.44 11.54 2.23
N GLN A 105 0.56 10.83 2.75
CA GLN A 105 0.39 9.87 3.85
C GLN A 105 0.80 10.50 5.18
N GLU A 106 0.29 9.96 6.28
CA GLU A 106 0.69 10.31 7.64
C GLU A 106 1.37 9.12 8.30
N TRP A 107 2.61 9.31 8.73
CA TRP A 107 3.46 8.30 9.35
C TRP A 107 3.73 8.64 10.81
N THR A 108 3.52 7.68 11.71
CA THR A 108 3.73 7.87 13.14
C THR A 108 5.13 7.39 13.55
N LEU A 109 5.92 8.28 14.13
CA LEU A 109 7.25 7.98 14.65
C LEU A 109 7.18 7.49 16.11
N ARG A 110 8.25 6.84 16.61
CA ARG A 110 8.38 6.27 17.97
C ARG A 110 8.23 7.28 19.11
N GLY A 111 8.23 8.58 18.82
CA GLY A 111 7.96 9.66 19.76
C GLY A 111 6.52 10.19 19.75
N GLY A 112 5.61 9.56 19.01
CA GLY A 112 4.24 10.05 18.79
C GLY A 112 4.15 11.24 17.83
N GLN A 113 5.28 11.70 17.30
CA GLN A 113 5.33 12.71 16.25
C GLN A 113 4.80 12.08 14.95
N THR A 114 4.01 12.85 14.20
CA THR A 114 3.59 12.44 12.85
C THR A 114 4.37 13.20 11.78
N VAL A 115 4.65 12.51 10.68
CA VAL A 115 5.24 13.07 9.46
C VAL A 115 4.21 12.96 8.37
N LYS A 116 3.91 14.10 7.73
CA LYS A 116 3.02 14.16 6.57
C LYS A 116 3.86 14.35 5.31
N GLY A 117 3.67 13.45 4.35
CA GLY A 117 4.32 13.52 3.04
C GLY A 117 4.06 12.25 2.25
N LYS A 118 4.59 12.20 1.03
CA LYS A 118 4.51 11.02 0.17
C LYS A 118 5.80 10.22 0.34
N VAL A 119 5.67 8.94 0.67
CA VAL A 119 6.81 8.04 0.55
C VAL A 119 7.11 7.82 -0.92
N VAL A 120 8.35 8.03 -1.33
CA VAL A 120 8.75 7.94 -2.74
C VAL A 120 9.81 6.87 -3.00
N ASP A 121 10.69 6.59 -2.04
CA ASP A 121 11.76 5.59 -2.19
C ASP A 121 12.39 5.19 -0.84
N PHE A 122 13.32 4.23 -0.85
CA PHE A 122 14.27 3.99 0.23
C PHE A 122 15.45 4.97 0.17
N ALA A 123 16.12 5.12 1.30
CA ALA A 123 17.25 6.03 1.44
C ALA A 123 18.45 5.32 2.06
N ASP A 124 19.59 5.42 1.37
CA ASP A 124 20.92 5.19 1.92
C ASP A 124 21.79 6.41 1.60
N ARG A 125 21.84 7.40 2.49
CA ARG A 125 22.51 8.68 2.18
C ARG A 125 23.08 9.38 3.39
N ASP A 126 24.09 10.19 3.13
CA ASP A 126 24.71 11.03 4.15
C ASP A 126 23.92 12.33 4.37
N VAL A 127 23.76 12.68 5.64
CA VAL A 127 23.22 13.96 6.12
C VAL A 127 24.34 14.73 6.81
N THR A 128 24.72 15.86 6.24
CA THR A 128 25.76 16.72 6.79
C THR A 128 25.14 17.91 7.50
N ILE A 129 25.51 18.08 8.77
CA ILE A 129 25.08 19.18 9.63
C ILE A 129 26.28 20.07 9.91
N ASP A 130 26.14 21.36 9.64
CA ASP A 130 27.20 22.34 9.81
C ASP A 130 26.69 23.58 10.52
N ARG A 131 27.55 24.21 11.32
CA ARG A 131 27.29 25.49 11.98
C ARG A 131 28.21 26.55 11.38
N ARG A 132 27.64 27.44 10.56
CA ARG A 132 28.36 28.56 9.94
C ARG A 132 27.83 29.89 10.46
N ARG A 133 28.70 30.72 11.03
CA ARG A 133 28.35 32.08 11.52
C ARG A 133 27.11 32.08 12.45
N GLY A 134 27.04 31.11 13.35
CA GLY A 134 25.94 30.96 14.32
C GLY A 134 24.62 30.42 13.74
N ARG A 135 24.60 30.04 12.47
CA ARG A 135 23.44 29.42 11.79
C ARG A 135 23.71 27.95 11.52
N ILE A 136 22.67 27.13 11.66
CA ILE A 136 22.76 25.68 11.42
C ILE A 136 22.30 25.41 9.99
N PHE A 137 23.08 24.61 9.27
CA PHE A 137 22.81 24.14 7.92
C PHE A 137 22.72 22.61 7.92
N VAL A 138 21.85 22.07 7.08
CA VAL A 138 21.69 20.63 6.83
C VAL A 138 21.75 20.44 5.33
N ASN A 139 22.71 19.66 4.83
CA ASN A 139 22.97 19.49 3.39
C ASN A 139 22.96 20.84 2.65
N ASP A 140 23.71 21.80 3.19
CA ASP A 140 23.82 23.19 2.74
C ASP A 140 22.56 24.07 2.79
N ARG A 141 21.41 23.53 3.20
CA ARG A 141 20.18 24.30 3.41
C ARG A 141 20.12 24.84 4.82
N LEU A 142 19.69 26.09 4.98
CA LEU A 142 19.50 26.68 6.31
C LEU A 142 18.42 25.91 7.07
N MET A 143 18.72 25.44 8.29
CA MET A 143 17.81 24.60 9.07
C MET A 143 16.43 25.26 9.25
N ASN A 144 16.38 26.58 9.44
CA ASN A 144 15.12 27.31 9.62
C ASN A 144 14.21 27.29 8.37
N ASN A 145 14.78 27.04 7.18
CA ASN A 145 14.04 26.96 5.92
C ASN A 145 13.54 25.55 5.62
N LEU A 146 13.92 24.56 6.42
CA LEU A 146 13.47 23.17 6.28
C LEU A 146 12.05 23.01 6.84
N PRO A 147 11.27 22.02 6.35
CA PRO A 147 9.97 21.68 6.92
C PRO A 147 10.06 21.38 8.42
N GLU A 148 8.98 21.68 9.14
CA GLU A 148 8.94 21.54 10.59
C GLU A 148 9.28 20.12 11.06
N PHE A 149 8.70 19.11 10.41
CA PHE A 149 8.96 17.72 10.76
C PHE A 149 10.46 17.38 10.66
N TYR A 150 11.14 17.85 9.61
CA TYR A 150 12.55 17.58 9.38
C TYR A 150 13.44 18.35 10.37
N ARG A 151 13.09 19.60 10.71
CA ARG A 151 13.79 20.36 11.77
C ARG A 151 13.74 19.63 13.13
N ASN A 152 12.64 18.97 13.43
CA ASN A 152 12.48 18.20 14.67
C ASN A 152 13.20 16.84 14.63
N LEU A 153 13.43 16.32 13.42
CA LEU A 153 14.10 15.04 13.19
C LEU A 153 15.63 15.15 13.34
N ILE A 154 16.21 16.28 12.93
CA ILE A 154 17.67 16.49 12.97
C ILE A 154 18.28 16.31 14.37
N PRO A 155 17.74 16.92 15.45
CA PRO A 155 18.21 16.63 16.80
C PRO A 155 18.15 15.14 17.20
N GLN A 156 17.17 14.40 16.70
CA GLN A 156 17.00 12.97 16.99
C GLN A 156 18.07 12.12 16.30
N ILE A 157 18.42 12.44 15.04
CA ILE A 157 19.57 11.82 14.34
C ILE A 157 20.85 11.99 15.15
N VAL A 158 21.17 13.25 15.51
CA VAL A 158 22.41 13.55 16.23
C VAL A 158 22.43 12.87 17.60
N ALA A 159 21.30 12.88 18.31
CA ALA A 159 21.21 12.24 19.61
C ALA A 159 21.36 10.72 19.54
N GLN A 160 20.77 10.06 18.53
CA GLN A 160 20.92 8.62 18.32
C GLN A 160 22.39 8.26 18.02
N GLU A 161 23.01 8.94 17.06
CA GLU A 161 24.36 8.63 16.58
C GLU A 161 25.44 8.97 17.61
N LYS A 162 25.27 10.07 18.35
CA LYS A 162 26.23 10.51 19.38
C LYS A 162 25.82 10.08 20.79
N LYS A 163 24.75 9.28 20.93
CA LYS A 163 24.21 8.78 22.21
C LYS A 163 23.96 9.92 23.22
N LEU A 164 23.39 11.03 22.75
CA LEU A 164 23.08 12.18 23.59
C LEU A 164 21.77 11.94 24.37
N PRO A 165 21.67 12.42 25.62
CA PRO A 165 20.51 12.20 26.47
C PRO A 165 19.28 13.03 26.09
N LEU A 166 19.44 14.05 25.24
CA LEU A 166 18.39 15.00 24.88
C LEU A 166 18.30 15.13 23.36
N THR A 167 17.06 15.13 22.86
CA THR A 167 16.71 15.17 21.43
C THR A 167 16.10 16.51 20.99
N ASP A 168 16.36 17.60 21.73
CA ASP A 168 15.79 18.91 21.44
C ASP A 168 16.75 19.85 20.68
N GLY A 169 16.19 20.90 20.07
CA GLY A 169 16.99 21.88 19.32
C GLY A 169 17.99 22.68 20.16
N ARG A 170 17.80 22.78 21.49
CA ARG A 170 18.73 23.48 22.38
C ARG A 170 19.96 22.60 22.64
N ALA A 171 19.76 21.30 22.87
CA ALA A 171 20.79 20.30 23.03
C ALA A 171 21.62 20.19 21.75
N LEU A 172 20.96 20.11 20.58
CA LEU A 172 21.64 20.14 19.29
C LEU A 172 22.53 21.38 19.14
N ARG A 173 21.99 22.58 19.44
CA ARG A 173 22.76 23.82 19.32
C ARG A 173 23.95 23.85 20.26
N ARG A 174 23.79 23.41 21.51
CA ARG A 174 24.89 23.34 22.48
C ARG A 174 25.97 22.37 21.98
N TRP A 175 25.57 21.18 21.56
CA TRP A 175 26.48 20.19 21.03
C TRP A 175 27.25 20.71 19.80
N LEU A 176 26.58 21.38 18.86
CA LEU A 176 27.23 22.00 17.70
C LEU A 176 28.19 23.14 18.09
N ILE A 177 27.93 23.87 19.18
CA ILE A 177 28.89 24.86 19.71
C ILE A 177 30.14 24.15 20.22
N ASP A 178 29.97 23.04 20.94
CA ASP A 178 31.08 22.26 21.50
C ASP A 178 31.94 21.59 20.41
N GLN A 179 31.35 21.23 19.27
CA GLN A 179 32.09 20.70 18.11
C GLN A 179 32.82 21.79 17.29
N GLY A 180 32.50 23.08 17.52
CA GLY A 180 33.03 24.19 16.72
C GLY A 180 32.42 24.27 15.32
N ASP A 181 33.18 24.83 14.37
CA ASP A 181 32.74 25.04 12.98
C ASP A 181 33.12 23.85 12.06
N GLN A 182 33.18 22.63 12.61
CA GLN A 182 33.46 21.42 11.83
C GLN A 182 32.15 20.76 11.37
N PRO A 183 31.93 20.58 10.05
CA PRO A 183 30.80 19.81 9.54
C PRO A 183 30.78 18.40 10.11
N GLN A 184 29.59 17.92 10.45
CA GLN A 184 29.36 16.59 11.00
C GLN A 184 28.45 15.82 10.06
N THR A 185 28.96 14.72 9.52
CA THR A 185 28.24 13.86 8.59
C THR A 185 27.71 12.63 9.31
N PHE A 186 26.45 12.31 9.03
CA PHE A 186 25.72 11.19 9.60
C PHE A 186 25.16 10.36 8.46
N HIS A 187 25.48 9.07 8.46
CA HIS A 187 24.93 8.14 7.49
C HIS A 187 23.49 7.77 7.90
N VAL A 188 22.53 7.95 6.99
CA VAL A 188 21.11 7.76 7.27
C VAL A 188 20.53 6.71 6.32
N GLN A 189 20.04 5.64 6.95
CA GLN A 189 19.27 4.58 6.32
C GLN A 189 17.80 4.71 6.69
N GLY A 190 16.92 4.69 5.70
CA GLY A 190 15.52 4.96 5.94
C GLY A 190 14.65 5.01 4.71
N VAL A 191 13.62 5.86 4.79
CA VAL A 191 12.64 6.10 3.73
C VAL A 191 12.73 7.55 3.29
N VAL A 192 12.62 7.80 1.98
CA VAL A 192 12.50 9.12 1.40
C VAL A 192 11.04 9.56 1.45
N ILE A 193 10.81 10.70 2.09
CA ILE A 193 9.51 11.36 2.13
C ILE A 193 9.60 12.67 1.36
N GLU A 194 8.76 12.79 0.33
CA GLU A 194 8.50 14.01 -0.42
C GLU A 194 7.46 14.86 0.32
N ASP A 195 7.77 16.14 0.53
CA ASP A 195 6.84 17.11 1.12
C ASP A 195 5.85 17.69 0.09
N GLU A 196 4.97 18.59 0.53
CA GLU A 196 3.99 19.24 -0.36
C GLU A 196 4.61 20.10 -1.48
N LYS A 197 5.88 20.50 -1.33
CA LYS A 197 6.61 21.31 -2.30
C LYS A 197 7.44 20.46 -3.27
N GLY A 198 7.48 19.14 -3.08
CA GLY A 198 8.31 18.23 -3.85
C GLY A 198 9.74 18.13 -3.33
N ASP A 199 10.04 18.66 -2.15
CA ASP A 199 11.35 18.47 -1.53
C ASP A 199 11.42 17.08 -0.86
N GLU A 200 12.51 16.35 -1.12
CA GLU A 200 12.75 15.01 -0.58
C GLU A 200 13.58 15.02 0.70
N PHE A 201 13.14 14.27 1.70
CA PHE A 201 13.81 14.15 3.00
C PHE A 201 13.95 12.69 3.40
N ALA A 202 15.17 12.28 3.76
CA ALA A 202 15.41 10.96 4.33
C ALA A 202 14.96 10.92 5.80
N VAL A 203 14.05 10.02 6.12
CA VAL A 203 13.58 9.73 7.48
C VAL A 203 14.19 8.41 7.94
N PRO A 204 15.07 8.41 8.96
CA PRO A 204 15.73 7.21 9.43
C PRO A 204 14.79 6.12 9.94
N PHE A 205 15.13 4.85 9.69
CA PHE A 205 14.38 3.69 10.17
C PHE A 205 14.18 3.70 11.69
N PHE A 206 15.19 4.07 12.48
CA PHE A 206 15.10 4.01 13.94
C PHE A 206 13.98 4.89 14.55
N LEU A 207 13.45 5.84 13.77
CA LEU A 207 12.32 6.69 14.16
C LEU A 207 10.96 6.05 13.89
N PHE A 208 10.84 5.07 13.00
CA PHE A 208 9.57 4.42 12.70
C PHE A 208 9.15 3.44 13.79
N SER A 209 7.84 3.29 14.00
CA SER A 209 7.30 2.32 14.96
C SER A 209 7.77 0.89 14.64
N ASP A 210 7.80 0.00 15.64
CA ASP A 210 8.18 -1.40 15.42
C ASP A 210 7.26 -2.11 14.41
N ALA A 211 5.98 -1.71 14.37
CA ALA A 211 5.03 -2.22 13.40
C ALA A 211 5.42 -1.78 11.98
N ASP A 212 5.69 -0.49 11.77
CA ASP A 212 6.07 0.04 10.45
C ASP A 212 7.42 -0.51 10.00
N LEU A 213 8.38 -0.66 10.91
CA LEU A 213 9.68 -1.23 10.58
C LEU A 213 9.57 -2.66 10.08
N LYS A 214 8.77 -3.51 10.72
CA LYS A 214 8.55 -4.88 10.25
C LYS A 214 8.01 -4.93 8.82
N LEU A 215 7.24 -3.92 8.42
CA LEU A 215 6.67 -3.82 7.09
C LEU A 215 7.70 -3.32 6.07
N LEU A 216 8.51 -2.33 6.45
CA LEU A 216 9.50 -1.71 5.56
C LEU A 216 10.75 -2.57 5.36
N GLN A 217 11.12 -3.35 6.39
CA GLN A 217 12.43 -4.00 6.44
C GLN A 217 12.71 -5.03 5.34
N PRO A 218 11.74 -5.86 4.90
CA PRO A 218 12.02 -6.77 3.79
C PRO A 218 12.26 -6.06 2.46
N GLY A 219 11.43 -5.04 2.12
CA GLY A 219 11.66 -4.23 0.92
C GLY A 219 12.97 -3.47 0.97
N TRP A 220 13.35 -2.97 2.15
CA TRP A 220 14.66 -2.37 2.38
C TRP A 220 15.81 -3.34 2.13
N ASN A 221 15.73 -4.57 2.64
CA ASN A 221 16.80 -5.55 2.46
C ASN A 221 17.02 -5.90 0.98
N GLU A 222 15.93 -6.04 0.21
CA GLU A 222 16.01 -6.27 -1.24
C GLU A 222 16.56 -5.04 -1.97
N TRP A 223 16.06 -3.84 -1.63
CA TRP A 223 16.55 -2.59 -2.19
C TRP A 223 18.05 -2.43 -1.93
N LEU A 224 18.51 -2.69 -0.69
CA LEU A 224 19.92 -2.60 -0.33
C LEU A 224 20.77 -3.64 -1.09
N ALA A 225 20.26 -4.86 -1.25
CA ALA A 225 20.94 -5.90 -2.02
C ALA A 225 21.05 -5.56 -3.52
N ALA A 226 20.06 -4.84 -4.08
CA ALA A 226 20.10 -4.29 -5.43
C ALA A 226 21.07 -3.10 -5.52
N HIS A 227 21.00 -2.19 -4.54
CA HIS A 227 21.84 -1.00 -4.42
C HIS A 227 23.33 -1.33 -4.35
N ASP A 228 23.71 -2.30 -3.52
CA ASP A 228 25.08 -2.78 -3.42
C ASP A 228 25.62 -3.36 -4.74
N LYS A 229 24.73 -3.91 -5.58
CA LYS A 229 25.06 -4.47 -6.89
C LYS A 229 24.93 -3.45 -8.03
N ARG A 230 24.44 -2.24 -7.75
CA ARG A 230 24.09 -1.21 -8.75
C ARG A 230 23.07 -1.71 -9.78
N ASP A 231 22.10 -2.49 -9.30
CA ASP A 231 20.99 -3.02 -10.08
C ASP A 231 19.82 -2.03 -10.01
N TYR A 232 19.88 -0.99 -10.85
CA TYR A 232 18.93 0.12 -10.83
C TYR A 232 17.48 -0.28 -11.14
N GLU A 233 17.28 -1.33 -11.94
CA GLU A 233 15.94 -1.84 -12.27
C GLU A 233 15.30 -2.46 -11.03
N SER A 234 16.04 -3.33 -10.35
CA SER A 234 15.61 -3.91 -9.08
C SER A 234 15.43 -2.86 -7.97
N GLU A 235 16.23 -1.78 -7.96
CA GLU A 235 16.04 -0.66 -7.02
C GLU A 235 14.70 0.07 -7.27
N ASP A 236 14.39 0.40 -8.53
CA ASP A 236 13.14 1.10 -8.89
C ASP A 236 11.90 0.26 -8.58
N ASP A 237 11.97 -1.05 -8.83
CA ASP A 237 10.95 -2.03 -8.43
C ASP A 237 10.62 -1.93 -6.93
N GLN A 238 11.65 -1.94 -6.07
CA GLN A 238 11.43 -1.83 -4.63
C GLN A 238 10.86 -0.48 -4.23
N GLY A 239 11.28 0.61 -4.89
CA GLY A 239 10.69 1.94 -4.74
C GLY A 239 9.21 1.96 -5.15
N PHE A 240 8.84 1.29 -6.26
CA PHE A 240 7.45 1.14 -6.69
C PHE A 240 6.60 0.35 -5.70
N PHE A 241 7.10 -0.78 -5.16
CA PHE A 241 6.38 -1.56 -4.17
C PHE A 241 6.19 -0.79 -2.87
N LEU A 242 7.20 -0.05 -2.43
CA LEU A 242 7.11 0.81 -1.26
C LEU A 242 6.03 1.88 -1.43
N ARG A 243 5.99 2.57 -2.57
CA ARG A 243 4.96 3.57 -2.90
C ARG A 243 3.56 2.94 -2.92
N SER A 244 3.42 1.77 -3.53
CA SER A 244 2.16 1.03 -3.61
C SER A 244 1.67 0.59 -2.23
N LEU A 245 2.58 0.16 -1.37
CA LEU A 245 2.29 -0.18 0.01
C LEU A 245 1.79 1.05 0.79
N ALA A 246 2.48 2.18 0.66
CA ALA A 246 2.10 3.43 1.31
C ALA A 246 0.69 3.89 0.86
N ALA A 247 0.41 3.80 -0.44
CA ALA A 247 -0.89 4.14 -1.01
C ALA A 247 -2.01 3.22 -0.50
N ALA A 248 -1.76 1.91 -0.42
CA ALA A 248 -2.74 0.96 0.09
C ALA A 248 -3.09 1.22 1.57
N ARG A 249 -2.09 1.54 2.40
CA ARG A 249 -2.28 1.85 3.82
C ARG A 249 -3.11 3.11 4.07
N GLN A 250 -3.05 4.08 3.18
CA GLN A 250 -3.88 5.28 3.31
C GLN A 250 -5.37 4.98 3.11
N GLN A 251 -5.68 4.03 2.22
CA GLN A 251 -7.06 3.68 1.92
C GLN A 251 -7.70 2.84 3.03
N ASP A 252 -6.90 2.19 3.89
CA ASP A 252 -7.41 1.38 4.98
C ASP A 252 -6.50 1.42 6.21
N ALA A 253 -6.99 1.97 7.32
CA ALA A 253 -6.23 2.06 8.57
C ALA A 253 -6.04 0.69 9.24
N GLU A 254 -6.83 -0.33 8.86
CA GLU A 254 -6.79 -1.68 9.43
C GLU A 254 -5.73 -2.59 8.78
N LEU A 255 -5.10 -2.15 7.67
CA LEU A 255 -4.18 -2.91 6.82
C LEU A 255 -2.87 -3.37 7.51
N GLN A 256 -2.60 -2.97 8.75
CA GLN A 256 -1.29 -3.18 9.40
C GLN A 256 -0.90 -4.65 9.61
N ARG A 257 -1.85 -5.59 9.60
CA ARG A 257 -1.59 -7.00 9.97
C ARG A 257 -1.28 -7.93 8.80
N GLU A 258 -1.63 -7.58 7.56
CA GLU A 258 -1.70 -8.54 6.45
C GLU A 258 -0.67 -8.30 5.33
N ILE A 259 0.05 -7.18 5.41
CA ILE A 259 1.11 -6.78 4.45
C ILE A 259 2.28 -7.79 4.39
N ALA A 260 2.49 -8.58 5.45
CA ALA A 260 3.53 -9.61 5.49
C ALA A 260 3.36 -10.71 4.40
N LEU A 261 2.13 -10.94 3.91
CA LEU A 261 1.83 -11.92 2.86
C LEU A 261 2.11 -11.39 1.45
N MET A 262 2.03 -10.09 1.24
CA MET A 262 2.41 -9.43 -0.02
C MET A 262 3.89 -9.72 -0.34
N GLN A 263 4.78 -9.58 0.64
CA GLN A 263 6.21 -9.82 0.49
C GLN A 263 6.56 -11.29 0.18
N LEU A 264 5.80 -12.25 0.70
CA LEU A 264 5.93 -13.67 0.36
C LEU A 264 5.50 -13.97 -1.09
N THR A 265 4.49 -13.27 -1.58
CA THR A 265 3.99 -13.43 -2.96
C THR A 265 4.93 -12.73 -3.97
N MET A 266 5.53 -11.60 -3.57
CA MET A 266 6.58 -10.90 -4.33
C MET A 266 7.83 -11.75 -4.57
N GLN A 267 8.39 -12.33 -3.51
CA GLN A 267 9.60 -13.17 -3.57
C GLN A 267 9.42 -14.44 -4.43
N THR A 268 8.18 -14.91 -4.56
CA THR A 268 7.86 -16.15 -5.27
C THR A 268 7.66 -15.94 -6.77
N ILE A 269 7.21 -14.74 -7.18
CA ILE A 269 7.02 -14.38 -8.59
C ILE A 269 8.34 -13.94 -9.25
N GLN A 270 9.13 -13.08 -8.60
CA GLN A 270 10.38 -12.52 -9.18
C GLN A 270 11.50 -13.58 -9.33
N ALA A 271 11.56 -14.58 -8.44
CA ALA A 271 12.64 -15.57 -8.49
C ALA A 271 12.42 -16.71 -9.52
N GLY A 272 11.19 -16.92 -10.00
CA GLY A 272 10.86 -18.15 -10.76
C GLY A 272 11.08 -19.46 -9.97
N VAL A 273 11.29 -19.37 -8.66
CA VAL A 273 11.75 -20.46 -7.78
C VAL A 273 10.59 -21.29 -7.20
N THR A 274 9.35 -20.79 -7.20
CA THR A 274 8.18 -21.53 -6.69
C THR A 274 7.06 -21.58 -7.72
N SER A 275 6.24 -22.62 -7.62
CA SER A 275 5.02 -22.75 -8.41
C SER A 275 3.81 -22.49 -7.52
N LEU A 276 2.71 -22.07 -8.14
CA LEU A 276 1.40 -22.12 -7.50
C LEU A 276 0.98 -23.60 -7.39
N TRP A 277 0.48 -23.98 -6.22
CA TRP A 277 -0.04 -25.31 -5.95
C TRP A 277 -1.45 -25.17 -5.41
N GLU A 278 -2.36 -25.97 -5.95
CA GLU A 278 -3.69 -26.11 -5.39
C GLU A 278 -3.68 -27.33 -4.48
N VAL A 279 -3.99 -27.10 -3.21
CA VAL A 279 -4.09 -28.11 -2.16
C VAL A 279 -5.56 -28.23 -1.78
N THR A 280 -6.15 -29.41 -2.02
CA THR A 280 -7.46 -29.72 -1.46
C THR A 280 -7.29 -30.04 0.02
N LEU A 281 -8.04 -29.40 0.89
CA LEU A 281 -8.06 -29.63 2.34
C LEU A 281 -9.39 -30.27 2.75
N TYR A 282 -9.34 -31.25 3.65
CA TYR A 282 -10.52 -31.88 4.25
C TYR A 282 -10.57 -31.58 5.74
N PRO A 283 -11.75 -31.40 6.36
CA PRO A 283 -11.84 -31.21 7.79
C PRO A 283 -11.37 -32.48 8.54
N THR A 284 -10.71 -32.29 9.68
CA THR A 284 -10.33 -33.41 10.57
C THR A 284 -11.58 -34.03 11.20
N ALA A 285 -11.56 -35.34 11.43
CA ALA A 285 -12.68 -36.06 12.06
C ALA A 285 -13.11 -35.39 13.37
N GLY A 286 -14.38 -34.95 13.44
CA GLY A 286 -14.96 -34.25 14.59
C GLY A 286 -15.06 -32.73 14.41
N GLN A 287 -14.40 -32.13 13.42
CA GLN A 287 -14.70 -30.77 12.95
C GLN A 287 -15.64 -30.84 11.76
N GLY A 288 -16.76 -30.11 11.82
CA GLY A 288 -17.65 -29.96 10.68
C GLY A 288 -17.12 -28.91 9.70
N GLY A 289 -17.03 -29.23 8.43
CA GLY A 289 -16.65 -28.29 7.38
C GLY A 289 -16.73 -28.90 5.97
N PRO A 290 -16.94 -28.10 4.92
CA PRO A 290 -16.77 -28.56 3.55
C PRO A 290 -15.27 -28.72 3.22
N PRO A 291 -14.88 -29.54 2.23
CA PRO A 291 -13.54 -29.50 1.68
C PRO A 291 -13.21 -28.09 1.15
N LEU A 292 -11.97 -27.64 1.36
CA LEU A 292 -11.47 -26.35 0.87
C LEU A 292 -10.46 -26.56 -0.25
N TRP A 293 -10.41 -25.66 -1.23
CA TRP A 293 -9.33 -25.61 -2.21
C TRP A 293 -8.49 -24.38 -1.92
N VAL A 294 -7.26 -24.60 -1.44
CA VAL A 294 -6.36 -23.52 -1.06
C VAL A 294 -5.21 -23.47 -2.04
N VAL A 295 -5.01 -22.30 -2.65
CA VAL A 295 -3.90 -22.06 -3.55
C VAL A 295 -2.77 -21.44 -2.75
N VAL A 296 -1.62 -22.12 -2.73
CA VAL A 296 -0.45 -21.74 -1.95
C VAL A 296 0.80 -21.81 -2.81
N THR A 297 1.77 -20.97 -2.51
CA THR A 297 3.07 -20.97 -3.18
C THR A 297 4.01 -21.99 -2.53
N GLY A 298 4.72 -22.79 -3.33
CA GLY A 298 5.70 -23.76 -2.83
C GLY A 298 6.75 -24.13 -3.86
N ARG A 299 7.98 -24.43 -3.42
CA ARG A 299 9.04 -24.97 -4.29
C ARG A 299 8.67 -26.37 -4.78
N ASP A 300 7.99 -27.12 -3.93
CA ASP A 300 7.47 -28.46 -4.21
C ASP A 300 6.09 -28.66 -3.54
N SER A 301 5.49 -29.82 -3.80
CA SER A 301 4.18 -30.18 -3.24
C SER A 301 4.19 -30.30 -1.72
N ASN A 302 5.32 -30.67 -1.11
CA ASN A 302 5.40 -30.88 0.34
C ASN A 302 5.41 -29.54 1.07
N GLN A 303 6.16 -28.56 0.55
CA GLN A 303 6.17 -27.21 1.08
C GLN A 303 4.79 -26.54 0.94
N ALA A 304 4.15 -26.71 -0.22
CA ALA A 304 2.79 -26.24 -0.44
C ALA A 304 1.79 -26.87 0.54
N THR A 305 1.87 -28.19 0.75
CA THR A 305 1.02 -28.91 1.70
C THR A 305 1.16 -28.36 3.12
N PHE A 306 2.40 -28.16 3.57
CA PHE A 306 2.68 -27.65 4.90
C PHE A 306 2.13 -26.23 5.09
N ALA A 307 2.37 -25.34 4.13
CA ALA A 307 1.84 -23.97 4.15
C ALA A 307 0.31 -23.94 4.17
N ALA A 308 -0.35 -24.79 3.36
CA ALA A 308 -1.81 -24.87 3.33
C ALA A 308 -2.40 -25.34 4.66
N MET A 309 -1.74 -26.30 5.33
CA MET A 309 -2.18 -26.81 6.64
C MET A 309 -1.90 -25.81 7.77
N GLU A 310 -0.79 -25.08 7.71
CA GLU A 310 -0.44 -24.03 8.68
C GLU A 310 -1.48 -22.89 8.68
N GLN A 311 -1.94 -22.51 7.49
CA GLN A 311 -2.98 -21.47 7.31
C GLN A 311 -4.39 -21.96 7.68
N ASN A 312 -4.63 -23.28 7.75
CA ASN A 312 -5.96 -23.87 7.95
C ASN A 312 -5.93 -24.93 9.07
N PRO A 313 -5.74 -24.50 10.34
CA PRO A 313 -5.69 -25.42 11.47
C PRO A 313 -7.01 -26.18 11.62
N GLY A 314 -6.92 -27.50 11.79
CA GLY A 314 -8.09 -28.38 11.87
C GLY A 314 -8.49 -29.03 10.54
N TYR A 315 -7.80 -28.68 9.44
CA TYR A 315 -7.90 -29.37 8.17
C TYR A 315 -6.68 -30.26 7.92
N VAL A 316 -6.89 -31.34 7.18
CA VAL A 316 -5.85 -32.25 6.69
C VAL A 316 -5.73 -32.13 5.18
N ALA A 317 -4.50 -32.19 4.69
CA ALA A 317 -4.25 -32.11 3.26
C ALA A 317 -4.69 -33.36 2.51
N GLY A 318 -5.37 -33.12 1.40
CA GLY A 318 -5.79 -34.08 0.39
C GLY A 318 -4.96 -33.96 -0.89
N PRO A 319 -5.55 -34.15 -2.08
CA PRO A 319 -4.84 -34.04 -3.34
C PRO A 319 -4.16 -32.67 -3.53
N VAL A 320 -2.89 -32.73 -3.92
CA VAL A 320 -2.05 -31.56 -4.21
C VAL A 320 -1.66 -31.59 -5.68
N ARG A 321 -1.93 -30.51 -6.39
CA ARG A 321 -1.55 -30.40 -7.81
C ARG A 321 -0.79 -29.12 -8.09
N ARG A 322 0.25 -29.24 -8.89
CA ARG A 322 0.97 -28.09 -9.42
C ARG A 322 0.08 -27.37 -10.42
N VAL A 323 -0.11 -26.07 -10.22
CA VAL A 323 -0.74 -25.21 -11.21
C VAL A 323 0.28 -24.99 -12.32
N SER A 324 0.16 -25.76 -13.41
CA SER A 324 1.11 -25.70 -14.52
C SER A 324 0.88 -24.46 -15.39
N ARG A 325 1.93 -23.64 -15.57
CA ARG A 325 2.12 -22.81 -16.77
C ARG A 325 2.06 -23.74 -17.99
N ARG A 326 1.11 -23.56 -18.90
CA ARG A 326 1.11 -24.29 -20.17
C ARG A 326 1.96 -23.51 -21.17
N GLY A 327 3.20 -23.97 -21.34
CA GLY A 327 4.14 -23.41 -22.30
C GLY A 327 3.70 -23.60 -23.74
N ARG A 328 3.94 -22.57 -24.55
CA ARG A 328 4.55 -22.71 -25.87
C ARG A 328 5.70 -21.73 -25.95
#